data_AF-A0A1H1QS37-F1
#
_entry.id   AF-A0A1H1QS37-F1
#
_cell.length_a   1.000
_cell.length_b   1.000
_cell.length_c   1.000
_cell.angle_alpha   90.00
_cell.angle_beta   90.00
_cell.angle_gamma   90.00
#
_symmetry.space_group_name_H-M   'P 1'
#
loop_
_entity.id
_entity.type
_entity.pdbx_description
1 polymer ?
#
loop_
_entity_poly.entity_id
_entity_poly.type
_entity_poly.pdbx_seq_one_letter_code
_entity_poly.pdbx_strand_id
1 'polypeptide(L)'
;MYKIKVNNAHSFDISKDDVDKLDAVETTSDHFHILQNNNSIKASILKIDFNKKTYQVKVNNNTYDVVINDALDQQIAALGFEVGASKQVNSIKAPMPGLILEINIEVGQDVQEDDALLILEAMKMENVITSPRQGVIKSVSVSQGETVDKNTLLIEFE
;
A
#
# COMPACT_ATOMS: atom_id res chain seq x y z
N MET A 1 3.32 -21.94 8.00
CA MET A 1 2.16 -22.03 7.09
C MET A 1 2.05 -20.68 6.41
N TYR A 2 2.16 -20.66 5.09
CA TYR A 2 2.04 -19.47 4.28
C TYR A 2 0.59 -19.31 3.87
N LYS A 3 0.06 -18.10 3.96
CA LYS A 3 -1.25 -17.76 3.42
C LYS A 3 -1.05 -17.02 2.12
N ILE A 4 -1.52 -17.60 1.03
CA ILE A 4 -1.30 -17.09 -0.32
C ILE A 4 -2.62 -16.58 -0.87
N LYS A 5 -2.63 -15.32 -1.30
CA LYS A 5 -3.79 -14.68 -1.92
C LYS A 5 -3.53 -14.49 -3.41
N VAL A 6 -4.45 -14.95 -4.26
CA VAL A 6 -4.35 -14.87 -5.72
C VAL A 6 -5.46 -13.99 -6.29
N ASN A 7 -5.09 -13.02 -7.12
CA ASN A 7 -5.99 -12.03 -7.75
C ASN A 7 -6.93 -11.34 -6.75
N ASN A 8 -6.48 -11.20 -5.50
CA ASN A 8 -7.25 -10.67 -4.37
C ASN A 8 -8.58 -11.41 -4.06
N ALA A 9 -8.84 -12.55 -4.70
CA ALA A 9 -10.12 -13.25 -4.65
C ALA A 9 -10.01 -14.67 -4.05
N HIS A 10 -8.90 -15.36 -4.30
CA HIS A 10 -8.70 -16.73 -3.84
C HIS A 10 -7.62 -16.76 -2.76
N SER A 11 -7.84 -17.55 -1.70
CA SER A 11 -6.87 -17.74 -0.62
C SER A 11 -6.53 -19.21 -0.48
N PHE A 12 -5.25 -19.51 -0.30
CA PHE A 12 -4.72 -20.85 -0.11
C PHE A 12 -3.79 -20.84 1.09
N ASP A 13 -3.82 -21.91 1.87
CA ASP A 13 -2.82 -22.11 2.92
C ASP A 13 -1.85 -23.20 2.45
N ILE A 14 -0.57 -22.85 2.39
CA ILE A 14 0.50 -23.71 1.89
C ILE A 14 1.54 -23.91 2.99
N SER A 15 1.84 -25.16 3.30
CA SER A 15 2.91 -25.53 4.24
C SER A 15 4.24 -25.74 3.50
N LYS A 16 5.34 -25.86 4.25
CA LYS A 16 6.63 -26.20 3.65
C LYS A 16 6.61 -27.60 3.03
N ASP A 17 5.91 -28.54 3.64
CA ASP A 17 5.74 -29.91 3.15
C ASP A 17 4.99 -29.96 1.81
N ASP A 18 4.02 -29.07 1.59
CA ASP A 18 3.33 -28.95 0.29
C ASP A 18 4.28 -28.46 -0.82
N VAL A 19 5.20 -27.55 -0.48
CA VAL A 19 6.22 -27.05 -1.42
C VAL A 19 7.25 -28.13 -1.71
N ASP A 20 7.70 -28.87 -0.69
CA ASP A 20 8.70 -29.94 -0.83
C ASP A 20 8.17 -31.12 -1.66
N LYS A 21 6.85 -31.33 -1.69
CA LYS A 21 6.18 -32.35 -2.52
C LYS A 21 5.92 -31.91 -3.96
N LEU A 22 6.16 -30.64 -4.29
CA LEU A 22 5.89 -30.12 -5.63
C LEU A 22 6.94 -30.65 -6.62
N ASP A 23 6.48 -31.33 -7.67
CA ASP A 23 7.34 -31.74 -8.78
C ASP A 23 7.55 -30.55 -9.73
N ALA A 24 8.49 -29.68 -9.35
CA ALA A 24 8.84 -28.48 -10.09
C ALA A 24 10.35 -28.43 -10.36
N VAL A 25 10.71 -28.12 -11.60
CA VAL A 25 12.09 -27.93 -12.03
C VAL A 25 12.25 -26.53 -12.60
N GLU A 26 13.23 -25.80 -12.12
CA GLU A 26 13.65 -24.55 -12.76
C GLU A 26 14.35 -24.86 -14.08
N THR A 27 13.85 -24.28 -15.16
CA THR A 27 14.36 -24.51 -16.52
C THR A 27 15.35 -23.43 -16.95
N THR A 28 15.02 -22.17 -16.65
CA THR A 28 15.88 -20.99 -16.77
C THR A 28 15.52 -20.04 -15.63
N SER A 29 16.32 -18.99 -15.41
CA SER A 29 16.03 -17.98 -14.38
C SER A 29 14.57 -17.53 -14.43
N ASP A 30 13.88 -17.60 -13.29
CA ASP A 30 12.47 -17.23 -13.13
C ASP A 30 11.46 -18.05 -13.95
N HIS A 31 11.87 -19.17 -14.58
CA HIS A 31 11.01 -20.05 -15.38
C HIS A 31 11.03 -21.48 -14.85
N PHE A 32 9.84 -22.01 -14.58
CA PHE A 32 9.62 -23.30 -13.96
C PHE A 32 8.76 -24.20 -14.85
N HIS A 33 9.09 -25.48 -14.82
CA HIS A 33 8.27 -26.54 -15.36
C HIS A 33 7.75 -27.39 -14.21
N ILE A 34 6.43 -27.48 -14.08
CA ILE A 34 5.74 -28.14 -12.97
C ILE A 34 4.96 -29.32 -13.53
N LEU A 35 5.09 -30.49 -12.92
CA LEU A 35 4.31 -31.67 -13.26
C LEU A 35 3.22 -31.89 -12.22
N GLN A 36 1.96 -31.90 -12.64
CA GLN A 36 0.84 -32.16 -11.75
C GLN A 36 -0.16 -33.10 -12.44
N ASN A 37 -0.43 -34.26 -11.82
CA ASN A 37 -1.35 -35.28 -12.36
C ASN A 37 -1.02 -35.67 -13.81
N ASN A 38 0.27 -35.88 -14.11
CA ASN A 38 0.81 -36.14 -15.47
C ASN A 38 0.60 -35.01 -16.50
N ASN A 39 0.17 -33.82 -16.07
CA ASN A 39 0.07 -32.64 -16.93
C ASN A 39 1.24 -31.70 -16.66
N SER A 40 1.88 -31.28 -17.76
CA SER A 40 2.92 -30.27 -17.75
C SER A 40 2.31 -28.87 -17.63
N ILE A 41 2.84 -28.08 -16.71
CA ILE A 41 2.47 -26.69 -16.47
C ILE A 41 3.75 -25.87 -16.59
N LYS A 42 3.71 -24.80 -17.38
CA LYS A 42 4.81 -23.83 -17.46
C LYS A 42 4.48 -22.66 -16.55
N ALA A 43 5.39 -22.29 -15.67
CA ALA A 43 5.23 -21.11 -14.83
C ALA A 43 6.43 -20.17 -15.00
N SER A 44 6.22 -18.87 -14.87
CA SER A 44 7.32 -17.90 -14.81
C SER A 44 7.00 -16.73 -13.89
N ILE A 45 8.01 -16.17 -13.24
CA ILE A 45 7.87 -14.99 -12.40
C ILE A 45 8.11 -13.75 -13.28
N LEU A 46 7.15 -12.84 -13.32
CA LEU A 46 7.18 -11.63 -14.15
C LEU A 46 7.60 -10.39 -13.36
N LYS A 47 7.14 -10.28 -12.11
CA LYS A 47 7.46 -9.15 -11.22
C LYS A 47 7.59 -9.64 -9.79
N ILE A 48 8.49 -8.99 -9.06
CA ILE A 48 8.78 -9.28 -7.66
C ILE A 48 8.85 -7.94 -6.90
N ASP A 49 8.07 -7.81 -5.85
CA ASP A 49 8.24 -6.78 -4.83
C ASP A 49 8.35 -7.48 -3.47
N PHE A 50 9.59 -7.64 -3.00
CA PHE A 50 9.89 -8.31 -1.73
C PHE A 50 9.36 -7.55 -0.52
N ASN A 51 9.30 -6.21 -0.59
CA ASN A 51 8.86 -5.39 0.53
C ASN A 51 7.35 -5.50 0.73
N LYS A 52 6.59 -5.57 -0.37
CA LYS A 52 5.13 -5.79 -0.34
C LYS A 52 4.75 -7.27 -0.35
N LYS A 53 5.73 -8.17 -0.47
CA LYS A 53 5.53 -9.63 -0.62
C LYS A 53 4.54 -9.96 -1.75
N THR A 54 4.57 -9.16 -2.81
CA THR A 54 3.70 -9.30 -3.98
C THR A 54 4.50 -9.73 -5.19
N TYR A 55 3.94 -10.68 -5.93
CA TYR A 55 4.56 -11.31 -7.07
C TYR A 55 3.55 -11.33 -8.21
N GLN A 56 4.03 -11.16 -9.44
CA GLN A 56 3.23 -11.44 -10.61
C GLN A 56 3.78 -12.71 -11.25
N VAL A 57 2.97 -13.76 -11.32
CA VAL A 57 3.36 -15.04 -11.90
C VAL A 57 2.52 -15.33 -13.12
N LYS A 58 3.14 -15.85 -14.16
CA LYS A 58 2.46 -16.36 -15.34
C LYS A 58 2.42 -17.87 -15.25
N VAL A 59 1.23 -18.46 -15.28
CA VAL A 59 1.04 -19.91 -15.35
C VAL A 59 0.36 -20.23 -16.69
N ASN A 60 1.07 -20.97 -17.53
CA ASN A 60 0.79 -21.16 -18.95
C ASN A 60 0.67 -19.81 -19.67
N ASN A 61 -0.55 -19.42 -20.04
CA ASN A 61 -0.83 -18.15 -20.72
C ASN A 61 -1.56 -17.12 -19.84
N ASN A 62 -1.84 -17.46 -18.58
CA ASN A 62 -2.58 -16.60 -17.67
C ASN A 62 -1.63 -15.97 -16.65
N THR A 63 -1.84 -14.69 -16.37
CA THR A 63 -1.08 -13.95 -15.35
C THR A 63 -1.90 -13.83 -14.08
N TYR A 64 -1.24 -13.99 -12.95
CA TYR A 64 -1.83 -13.95 -11.62
C TYR A 64 -1.01 -13.03 -10.73
N ASP A 65 -1.72 -12.18 -9.98
CA ASP A 65 -1.12 -11.38 -8.92
C ASP A 65 -1.23 -12.18 -7.61
N VAL A 66 -0.09 -12.39 -6.97
CA VAL A 66 0.07 -13.30 -5.84
C VAL A 66 0.68 -12.55 -4.66
N VAL A 67 0.02 -12.62 -3.51
CA VAL A 67 0.54 -12.10 -2.24
C VAL A 67 0.85 -13.29 -1.34
N ILE A 68 2.04 -13.33 -0.76
CA ILE A 68 2.49 -14.41 0.12
C ILE A 68 2.67 -13.85 1.53
N ASN A 69 1.84 -14.32 2.47
CA ASN A 69 1.89 -13.91 3.87
C ASN A 69 2.49 -15.02 4.74
N ASP A 70 3.54 -14.70 5.48
CA ASP A 70 4.13 -15.59 6.48
C ASP A 70 3.36 -15.53 7.82
N ALA A 71 3.87 -16.21 8.84
CA ALA A 71 3.22 -16.26 10.15
C ALA A 71 3.19 -14.89 10.85
N LEU A 72 4.23 -14.07 10.67
CA LEU A 72 4.31 -12.74 11.27
C LEU A 72 3.29 -11.80 10.60
N ASP A 73 3.17 -11.87 9.27
CA ASP A 73 2.20 -11.06 8.54
C ASP A 73 0.77 -11.38 8.98
N GLN A 74 0.47 -12.65 9.19
CA GLN A 74 -0.84 -13.11 9.67
C GLN A 74 -1.13 -12.60 11.08
N GLN A 75 -0.12 -12.53 11.95
CA GLN A 75 -0.27 -11.95 13.29
C GLN A 75 -0.52 -10.43 13.22
N ILE A 76 0.22 -9.71 12.37
CA ILE A 76 0.05 -8.26 12.17
C ILE A 76 -1.37 -7.98 11.63
N ALA A 77 -1.84 -8.76 10.65
CA ALA A 77 -3.19 -8.66 10.11
C ALA A 77 -4.27 -8.97 11.17
N ALA A 78 -4.07 -9.98 12.02
CA ALA A 78 -5.00 -10.32 13.10
C ALA A 78 -5.13 -9.21 14.16
N LEU A 79 -4.06 -8.42 14.35
CA LEU A 79 -4.07 -7.23 15.20
C LEU A 79 -4.73 -6.01 14.53
N GLY A 80 -5.20 -6.13 13.28
CA GLY A 80 -5.85 -5.06 12.52
C GLY A 80 -4.87 -4.09 11.85
N PHE A 81 -3.59 -4.45 11.77
CA PHE A 81 -2.60 -3.68 11.02
C PHE A 81 -2.46 -4.26 9.61
N GLU A 82 -2.45 -3.41 8.58
CA GLU A 82 -2.17 -3.86 7.21
C GLU A 82 -0.67 -3.95 6.97
N VAL A 83 -0.19 -5.14 6.61
CA VAL A 83 1.20 -5.40 6.22
C VAL A 83 1.42 -4.88 4.80
N GLY A 84 2.36 -3.97 4.60
CA GLY A 84 2.76 -3.51 3.27
C GLY A 84 1.85 -2.47 2.62
N ALA A 85 0.71 -2.13 3.25
CA ALA A 85 0.10 -0.83 3.02
C ALA A 85 0.96 0.17 3.81
N SER A 86 1.89 0.85 3.12
CA SER A 86 2.10 2.25 3.48
C SER A 86 0.69 2.82 3.49
N LYS A 87 0.18 3.21 4.66
CA LYS A 87 -1.10 3.89 4.76
C LYS A 87 -0.89 5.14 3.92
N GLN A 88 -1.20 5.06 2.62
CA GLN A 88 -1.01 6.19 1.72
C GLN A 88 -2.08 7.14 2.19
N VAL A 89 -1.64 8.11 2.98
CA VAL A 89 -2.49 9.19 3.44
C VAL A 89 -2.80 9.96 2.18
N ASN A 90 -3.93 9.62 1.56
CA ASN A 90 -4.42 10.25 0.34
C ASN A 90 -5.17 11.54 0.66
N SER A 91 -5.45 11.79 1.94
CA SER A 91 -6.12 12.99 2.39
C SER A 91 -5.65 13.38 3.78
N ILE A 92 -5.42 14.67 3.99
CA ILE A 92 -5.20 15.27 5.31
C ILE A 92 -6.49 15.89 5.77
N LYS A 93 -6.86 15.60 7.02
CA LYS A 93 -8.02 16.17 7.68
C LYS A 93 -7.58 16.98 8.90
N ALA A 94 -8.37 17.98 9.26
CA ALA A 94 -8.10 18.81 10.42
C ALA A 94 -8.04 17.95 11.70
N PRO A 95 -6.90 17.91 12.42
CA PRO A 95 -6.76 17.09 13.62
C PRO A 95 -7.60 17.63 14.79
N MET A 96 -7.89 18.93 14.76
CA MET A 96 -8.66 19.68 15.74
C MET A 96 -9.37 20.86 15.07
N PRO A 97 -10.45 21.38 15.67
CA PRO A 97 -11.11 22.58 15.15
C PRO A 97 -10.18 23.80 15.31
N GLY A 98 -10.21 24.70 14.33
CA GLY A 98 -9.32 25.87 14.30
C GLY A 98 -9.55 26.77 13.08
N LEU A 99 -8.72 27.81 12.97
CA LEU A 99 -8.72 28.78 11.87
C LEU A 99 -7.51 28.51 10.96
N ILE A 100 -7.71 28.49 9.63
CA ILE A 100 -6.61 28.40 8.67
C ILE A 100 -5.93 29.77 8.56
N LEU A 101 -4.70 29.91 9.06
CA LEU A 101 -3.94 31.16 9.03
C LEU A 101 -3.25 31.39 7.69
N GLU A 102 -2.68 30.33 7.12
CA GLU A 102 -1.88 30.38 5.91
C GLU A 102 -1.92 29.01 5.21
N ILE A 103 -1.85 29.03 3.87
CA ILE A 103 -1.73 27.84 3.02
C ILE A 103 -0.43 28.02 2.25
N ASN A 104 0.53 27.12 2.43
CA ASN A 104 1.89 27.21 1.91
C ASN A 104 2.11 26.38 0.64
N ILE A 105 1.04 25.86 0.05
CA ILE A 105 1.07 24.94 -1.10
C ILE A 105 0.00 25.29 -2.14
N GLU A 106 0.26 24.85 -3.37
CA GLU A 106 -0.66 24.99 -4.51
C GLU A 106 -1.10 23.63 -5.06
N VAL A 107 -2.25 23.59 -5.73
CA VAL A 107 -2.72 22.39 -6.42
C VAL A 107 -1.78 22.07 -7.59
N GLY A 108 -1.34 20.81 -7.68
CA GLY A 108 -0.36 20.33 -8.65
C GLY A 108 1.09 20.45 -8.19
N GLN A 109 1.35 20.97 -6.97
CA GLN A 109 2.69 21.07 -6.41
C GLN A 109 3.19 19.70 -5.93
N ASP A 110 4.45 19.37 -6.24
CA ASP A 110 5.18 18.28 -5.61
C ASP A 110 5.64 18.68 -4.20
N VAL A 111 5.32 17.84 -3.21
CA VAL A 111 5.76 18.01 -1.81
C VAL A 111 6.53 16.77 -1.33
N GLN A 112 7.45 16.97 -0.39
CA GLN A 112 8.18 15.92 0.31
C GLN A 112 7.54 15.61 1.66
N GLU A 113 7.96 14.50 2.29
CA GLU A 113 7.60 14.23 3.68
C GLU A 113 8.13 15.35 4.58
N ASP A 114 7.34 15.73 5.59
CA ASP A 114 7.58 16.83 6.53
C ASP A 114 7.52 18.25 5.95
N ASP A 115 7.23 18.43 4.66
CA ASP A 115 7.00 19.76 4.08
C ASP A 115 5.78 20.45 4.73
N ALA A 116 5.92 21.74 5.03
CA ALA A 116 4.83 22.54 5.60
C ALA A 116 3.75 22.80 4.55
N LEU A 117 2.51 22.38 4.85
CA LEU A 117 1.39 22.50 3.92
C LEU A 117 0.51 23.71 4.24
N LEU A 118 0.15 23.87 5.51
CA LEU A 118 -0.67 24.98 5.99
C LEU A 118 -0.47 25.19 7.49
N ILE A 119 -0.91 26.35 7.99
CA ILE A 119 -0.88 26.70 9.40
C ILE A 119 -2.31 26.79 9.93
N LEU A 120 -2.59 26.05 11.01
CA LEU A 120 -3.88 26.04 11.69
C LEU A 120 -3.73 26.62 13.10
N GLU A 121 -4.51 27.67 13.41
CA GLU A 121 -4.62 28.22 14.75
C GLU A 121 -5.69 27.47 15.54
N ALA A 122 -5.33 26.93 16.69
CA ALA A 122 -6.28 26.43 17.66
C ALA A 122 -5.88 26.89 19.06
N MET A 123 -6.83 27.38 19.85
CA MET A 123 -6.60 27.81 21.23
C MET A 123 -5.45 28.83 21.40
N LYS A 124 -5.30 29.77 20.45
CA LYS A 124 -4.19 30.76 20.38
C LYS A 124 -2.80 30.16 20.17
N MET A 125 -2.73 28.94 19.65
CA MET A 125 -1.49 28.29 19.25
C MET A 125 -1.53 27.96 17.76
N GLU A 126 -0.45 28.28 17.07
CA GLU A 126 -0.24 27.95 15.66
C GLU A 126 0.29 26.52 15.54
N ASN A 127 -0.32 25.73 14.66
CA ASN A 127 0.06 24.36 14.40
C ASN A 127 0.34 24.20 12.91
N VAL A 128 1.59 23.90 12.60
CA VAL A 128 2.00 23.61 11.23
C VAL A 128 1.55 22.20 10.89
N ILE A 129 0.73 22.07 9.85
CA ILE A 129 0.33 20.78 9.29
C ILE A 129 1.36 20.42 8.23
N THR A 130 2.13 19.37 8.48
CA THR A 130 3.17 18.86 7.57
C THR A 130 2.66 17.71 6.71
N SER A 131 3.34 17.47 5.60
CA SER A 131 3.04 16.37 4.72
C SER A 131 3.48 15.02 5.30
N PRO A 132 2.59 14.02 5.41
CA PRO A 132 2.94 12.69 5.92
C PRO A 132 3.65 11.81 4.87
N ARG A 133 3.81 12.30 3.63
CA ARG A 133 4.46 11.58 2.54
C ARG A 133 4.92 12.52 1.43
N GLN A 134 5.78 12.03 0.54
CA GLN A 134 5.98 12.69 -0.75
C GLN A 134 4.76 12.48 -1.67
N GLY A 135 4.43 13.45 -2.51
CA GLY A 135 3.38 13.33 -3.53
C GLY A 135 2.98 14.66 -4.17
N VAL A 136 2.07 14.58 -5.12
CA VAL A 136 1.47 15.76 -5.78
C VAL A 136 0.17 16.14 -5.07
N ILE A 137 -0.03 17.43 -4.82
CA ILE A 137 -1.28 17.96 -4.26
C ILE A 137 -2.37 17.91 -5.32
N LYS A 138 -3.40 17.10 -5.09
CA LYS A 138 -4.55 16.97 -5.99
C LYS A 138 -5.58 18.08 -5.77
N SER A 139 -5.83 18.45 -4.52
CA SER A 139 -6.77 19.53 -4.18
C SER A 139 -6.51 20.10 -2.78
N VAL A 140 -6.85 21.37 -2.61
CA VAL A 140 -6.93 22.04 -1.30
C VAL A 140 -8.38 22.44 -1.09
N SER A 141 -9.01 21.90 -0.05
CA SER A 141 -10.46 22.02 0.21
C SER A 141 -10.83 23.16 1.14
N VAL A 142 -9.86 24.00 1.51
CA VAL A 142 -10.02 25.10 2.47
C VAL A 142 -9.38 26.38 1.94
N SER A 143 -9.83 27.51 2.47
CA SER A 143 -9.30 28.85 2.15
C SER A 143 -8.64 29.49 3.37
N GLN A 144 -7.71 30.41 3.12
CA GLN A 144 -7.14 31.23 4.19
C GLN A 144 -8.22 32.05 4.91
N GLY A 145 -8.21 32.04 6.24
CA GLY A 145 -9.22 32.67 7.09
C GLY A 145 -10.48 31.83 7.31
N GLU A 146 -10.53 30.59 6.82
CA GLU A 146 -11.64 29.68 7.03
C GLU A 146 -11.53 28.96 8.39
N THR A 147 -12.66 28.86 9.11
CA THR A 147 -12.76 28.05 10.33
C THR A 147 -13.17 26.64 9.97
N VAL A 148 -12.39 25.65 10.43
CA VAL A 148 -12.61 24.22 10.17
C VAL A 148 -12.93 23.47 11.45
N ASP A 149 -13.77 22.44 11.35
CA ASP A 149 -14.03 21.49 12.43
C ASP A 149 -13.05 20.32 12.40
N LYS A 150 -12.99 19.56 13.50
CA LYS A 150 -12.24 18.29 13.53
C LYS A 150 -12.72 17.35 12.40
N ASN A 151 -11.77 16.70 11.73
CA ASN A 151 -11.96 15.80 10.59
C ASN A 151 -12.44 16.48 9.29
N THR A 152 -12.50 17.82 9.22
CA THR A 152 -12.72 18.53 7.95
C THR A 152 -11.60 18.20 6.98
N LEU A 153 -11.93 17.93 5.71
CA LEU A 153 -10.95 17.67 4.67
C LEU A 153 -10.15 18.94 4.38
N LEU A 154 -8.82 18.85 4.41
CA LEU A 154 -7.93 19.98 4.14
C LEU A 154 -7.28 19.82 2.75
N ILE A 155 -6.63 18.69 2.52
CA ILE A 155 -5.79 18.45 1.34
C ILE A 155 -6.03 17.02 0.86
N GLU A 156 -6.09 16.82 -0.46
CA GLU A 156 -5.97 15.50 -1.09
C GLU A 156 -4.67 15.41 -1.87
N PHE A 157 -4.06 14.22 -1.86
CA PHE A 157 -2.93 13.86 -2.71
C PHE A 157 -3.38 13.02 -3.90
N GLU A 158 -2.54 12.99 -4.96
CA GLU A 158 -2.67 12.03 -6.07
C GLU A 158 -2.33 10.59 -5.68
#